data_AF-A0A3M1YGF8-F1
#
_entry.id   AF-A0A3M1YGF8-F1
#
_cell.length_a   1.000
_cell.length_b   1.000
_cell.length_c   1.000
_cell.angle_alpha   90.00
_cell.angle_beta   90.00
_cell.angle_gamma   90.00
#
_symmetry.space_group_name_H-M   'P 1'
#
loop_
_entity.id
_entity.type
_entity.pdbx_description
1 polymer ?
#
loop_
_entity_poly.entity_id
_entity_poly.type
_entity_poly.pdbx_seq_one_letter_code
_entity_poly.pdbx_strand_id
1 'polypeptide(L)' 'MGKKLVVLISGSGTNLQALIDAIQNGILDAEIALVISNRKSAYGLTRAEQANIPT' A
#
# COMPACT_ATOMS: atom_id res chain seq x y z
N MET A 1 4.21 -4.83 -17.99
CA MET A 1 3.65 -3.65 -17.29
C MET A 1 2.77 -4.24 -16.19
N GLY A 2 3.21 -4.11 -14.94
CA GLY A 2 2.54 -4.74 -13.80
C GLY A 2 1.10 -4.27 -13.63
N LYS A 3 0.29 -5.05 -12.92
CA LYS A 3 -1.11 -4.69 -12.64
C LYS A 3 -1.15 -3.50 -11.68
N LYS A 4 -2.04 -2.53 -11.92
CA LYS A 4 -2.32 -1.44 -10.98
C LYS A 4 -3.29 -1.91 -9.90
N LEU A 5 -2.94 -1.68 -8.64
CA LEU A 5 -3.71 -2.05 -7.47
C LEU A 5 -4.21 -0.82 -6.72
N VAL A 6 -5.42 -0.91 -6.17
CA VAL A 6 -5.94 -0.01 -5.14
C VAL A 6 -6.14 -0.83 -3.88
N VAL A 7 -5.60 -0.37 -2.74
CA VAL A 7 -5.60 -1.13 -1.49
C VAL A 7 -6.43 -0.39 -0.44
N LEU A 8 -7.48 -1.04 0.08
CA LEU A 8 -8.34 -0.48 1.12
C LEU A 8 -7.88 -0.97 2.50
N ILE A 9 -7.72 -0.05 3.45
CA ILE A 9 -7.25 -0.35 4.81
C ILE A 9 -8.10 0.32 5.89
N SER A 10 -8.05 -0.20 7.12
CA SER A 10 -8.76 0.36 8.28
C SER A 10 -7.93 0.36 9.58
N GLY A 11 -6.62 0.03 9.50
CA GLY A 11 -5.78 -0.21 10.68
C GLY A 11 -4.28 -0.07 10.42
N SER A 12 -3.48 -0.95 11.03
CA SER A 12 -2.00 -0.86 11.05
C SER A 12 -1.32 -1.00 9.69
N GLY A 13 -2.00 -1.57 8.70
CA GLY A 13 -1.49 -1.72 7.33
C GLY A 13 -0.35 -2.74 7.19
N THR A 14 -0.29 -3.79 8.03
CA THR A 14 0.77 -4.81 7.91
C THR A 14 0.71 -5.58 6.59
N ASN A 15 -0.48 -5.89 6.08
CA ASN A 15 -0.63 -6.50 4.75
C ASN A 15 -0.28 -5.51 3.62
N LEU A 16 -0.54 -4.22 3.81
CA LEU A 16 -0.08 -3.19 2.87
C LEU A 16 1.46 -3.17 2.83
N GLN A 17 2.13 -3.26 3.98
CA GLN A 17 3.59 -3.37 4.03
C GLN A 17 4.09 -4.60 3.27
N ALA A 18 3.48 -5.77 3.49
CA ALA A 18 3.86 -6.99 2.77
C ALA A 18 3.71 -6.85 1.25
N LEU A 19 2.67 -6.16 0.76
CA LEU A 19 2.49 -5.87 -0.66
C LEU A 19 3.57 -4.92 -1.20
N ILE A 20 3.88 -3.85 -0.45
CA ILE A 20 4.95 -2.91 -0.79
C ILE A 20 6.28 -3.66 -0.92
N ASP A 21 6.62 -4.47 0.09
CA ASP A 21 7.87 -5.23 0.13
C ASP A 21 7.94 -6.26 -1.01
N ALA A 22 6.83 -6.95 -1.32
CA ALA A 22 6.78 -7.92 -2.41
C ALA A 22 6.98 -7.26 -3.79
N ILE A 23 6.42 -6.06 -3.99
CA ILE A 23 6.60 -5.28 -5.23
C ILE A 23 8.06 -4.79 -5.33
N GLN A 24 8.60 -4.20 -4.28
CA GLN A 24 9.98 -3.69 -4.25
C GLN A 24 11.02 -4.80 -4.48
N ASN A 25 10.75 -6.00 -3.96
CA ASN A 25 11.61 -7.16 -4.15
C ASN A 25 11.37 -7.90 -5.48
N GLY A 26 10.46 -7.43 -6.34
CA GLY A 26 10.16 -8.07 -7.63
C GLY A 26 9.45 -9.42 -7.54
N ILE A 27 8.93 -9.78 -6.35
CA ILE A 27 8.12 -10.99 -6.12
C ILE A 27 6.74 -10.83 -6.76
N LEU A 28 6.23 -9.59 -6.78
CA LEU A 28 4.94 -9.22 -7.36
C LEU A 28 5.12 -8.17 -8.45
N ASP A 29 4.81 -8.51 -9.71
CA ASP A 29 4.76 -7.55 -10.83
C ASP A 29 3.47 -6.71 -10.77
N ALA A 30 3.46 -5.74 -9.85
CA ALA A 30 2.34 -4.82 -9.65
C ALA A 30 2.81 -3.43 -9.20
N GLU A 31 1.91 -2.47 -9.26
CA GLU A 31 2.09 -1.09 -8.78
C GLU A 31 0.89 -0.74 -7.90
N ILE A 32 1.12 -0.30 -6.65
CA ILE A 32 0.04 0.25 -5.82
C ILE A 32 -0.18 1.70 -6.25
N ALA A 33 -1.29 1.96 -6.92
CA ALA A 33 -1.61 3.28 -7.45
C ALA A 33 -2.28 4.19 -6.41
N LEU A 34 -2.99 3.61 -5.43
CA LEU A 34 -3.70 4.34 -4.39
C LEU A 34 -3.96 3.44 -3.19
N VAL A 35 -3.82 3.99 -1.99
CA VAL A 35 -4.32 3.41 -0.74
C VAL A 35 -5.52 4.23 -0.29
N ILE A 36 -6.58 3.61 0.20
CA ILE A 36 -7.75 4.31 0.74
C ILE A 36 -7.99 3.80 2.16
N SER A 37 -8.22 4.72 3.11
CA SER A 37 -8.70 4.35 4.43
C SER A 37 -10.02 4.99 4.80
N ASN A 38 -10.87 4.21 5.48
CA ASN A 38 -12.05 4.73 6.16
C ASN A 38 -11.73 5.34 7.54
N ARG A 39 -10.46 5.36 7.98
CA ARG A 39 -10.02 5.94 9.25
C ARG A 39 -8.79 6.82 9.05
N LYS A 40 -8.91 8.11 9.36
CA LYS A 40 -7.80 9.08 9.25
C LYS A 40 -6.58 8.73 10.11
N SER A 41 -6.76 7.97 11.20
CA SER A 41 -5.70 7.55 12.11
C SER A 41 -5.11 6.17 11.78
N ALA A 42 -5.47 5.56 10.65
CA ALA A 42 -4.90 4.27 10.25
C ALA A 42 -3.39 4.42 10.00
N TYR A 43 -2.56 3.75 10.80
CA TYR A 43 -1.10 3.78 10.63
C TYR A 43 -0.63 3.25 9.26
N GLY A 44 -1.46 2.46 8.57
CA GLY A 44 -1.19 2.09 7.18
C GLY A 44 -1.12 3.27 6.21
N LEU A 45 -1.74 4.42 6.51
CA LEU A 45 -1.59 5.64 5.70
C LEU A 45 -0.15 6.16 5.76
N THR A 46 0.46 6.18 6.96
CA THR A 46 1.87 6.54 7.14
C THR A 46 2.81 5.60 6.36
N ARG A 47 2.49 4.30 6.29
CA ARG A 47 3.26 3.34 5.49
C ARG A 47 3.18 3.63 3.99
N ALA A 48 1.99 3.96 3.49
CA ALA A 48 1.78 4.33 2.09
C ALA A 48 2.56 5.61 1.75
N GLU A 49 2.47 6.64 2.58
CA GLU A 49 3.21 7.91 2.41
C GLU A 49 4.73 7.69 2.40
N GLN A 50 5.26 6.87 3.32
CA GLN A 50 6.69 6.51 3.37
C GLN A 50 7.17 5.77 2.10
N ALA A 51 6.27 5.02 1.47
CA ALA A 51 6.53 4.34 0.20
C ALA A 51 6.23 5.22 -1.04
N ASN A 52 5.90 6.51 -0.84
CA ASN A 52 5.50 7.45 -1.89
C ASN A 52 4.25 7.01 -2.68
N ILE A 53 3.31 6.37 -2.00
CA ILE A 53 2.03 5.93 -2.56
C ILE A 53 0.93 6.93 -2.17
N PRO A 54 0.09 7.40 -3.12
CA PRO A 54 -1.06 8.25 -2.80
C PRO A 54 -2.04 7.60 -1.79
N THR A 55 -2.64 8.42 -0.92
CA THR A 55 -3.53 8.01 0.19
C THR A 55 -4.89 8.69 0.22
#